data_AF-A0A2V9ZHF6-F1
#
_entry.id   AF-A0A2V9ZHF6-F1
#
_cell.length_a   1.000
_cell.length_b   1.000
_cell.length_c   1.000
_cell.angle_alpha   90.00
_cell.angle_beta   90.00
_cell.angle_gamma   90.00
#
_symmetry.space_group_name_H-M   'P 1'
#
loop_
_entity.id
_entity.type
_entity.pdbx_description
1 polymer ?
#
loop_
_entity_poly.entity_id
_entity_poly.type
_entity_poly.pdbx_seq_one_letter_code
_entity_poly.pdbx_strand_id
1 'polypeptide(L)'
;TSVNGSVAAEDMGRFVRADTVNGSVRVSTAAWAQADTVNGSIKVRMGNADWSGTLKLDSVNGSVELEMPDDLSADVRFSSVNGHMNTDFPLTTTGNFGAGHSAHGKIGNGGRELVIDTVNGNVELRKAGGI
;
A
#
# COMPACT_ATOMS: atom_id res chain seq x y z
N THR A 1 -2.37 -16.00 -7.61
CA THR A 1 -3.30 -15.39 -8.55
C THR A 1 -4.67 -16.02 -8.42
N SER A 2 -5.73 -15.23 -8.34
CA SER A 2 -7.14 -15.69 -8.28
C SER A 2 -8.01 -14.84 -9.21
N VAL A 3 -9.12 -15.38 -9.73
CA VAL A 3 -10.04 -14.65 -10.62
C VAL A 3 -11.36 -14.33 -9.92
N ASN A 4 -11.87 -15.24 -9.07
CA ASN A 4 -13.10 -15.07 -8.29
C ASN A 4 -12.91 -15.70 -6.90
N GLY A 5 -12.09 -15.09 -6.06
CA GLY A 5 -11.74 -15.64 -4.76
C GLY A 5 -10.70 -14.81 -4.02
N SER A 6 -10.67 -14.94 -2.70
CA SER A 6 -9.72 -14.24 -1.83
C SER A 6 -8.33 -14.87 -1.89
N VAL A 7 -7.29 -14.05 -2.01
CA VAL A 7 -5.89 -14.47 -1.90
C VAL A 7 -5.43 -14.11 -0.49
N ALA A 8 -5.06 -15.11 0.31
CA ALA A 8 -4.51 -14.90 1.65
C ALA A 8 -3.10 -15.49 1.74
N ALA A 9 -2.16 -14.71 2.25
CA ALA A 9 -0.82 -15.15 2.63
C ALA A 9 -0.48 -14.56 4.01
N GLU A 10 -0.36 -15.40 5.04
CA GLU A 10 -0.22 -14.96 6.43
C GLU A 10 1.10 -15.46 7.02
N ASP A 11 1.75 -14.65 7.87
CA ASP A 11 3.03 -14.96 8.54
C ASP A 11 4.16 -15.39 7.59
N MET A 12 4.25 -14.73 6.43
CA MET A 12 5.31 -15.03 5.47
C MET A 12 6.65 -14.42 5.94
N GLY A 13 7.74 -15.19 5.91
CA GLY A 13 9.09 -14.68 6.21
C GLY A 13 9.85 -14.15 4.99
N ARG A 14 9.17 -13.94 3.85
CA ARG A 14 9.78 -13.67 2.54
C ARG A 14 8.92 -12.74 1.70
N PHE A 15 9.45 -12.29 0.56
CA PHE A 15 8.69 -11.54 -0.45
C PHE A 15 7.45 -12.33 -0.91
N VAL A 16 6.32 -11.63 -0.98
CA VAL A 16 5.04 -12.17 -1.46
C VAL A 16 4.54 -11.32 -2.62
N ARG A 17 4.15 -11.98 -3.72
CA ARG A 17 3.39 -11.36 -4.81
C ARG A 17 2.00 -11.97 -4.87
N ALA A 18 0.96 -11.14 -4.87
CA ALA A 18 -0.44 -11.58 -4.84
C ALA A 18 -1.31 -10.78 -5.82
N ASP A 19 -1.83 -11.46 -6.84
CA ASP A 19 -2.72 -10.84 -7.83
C ASP A 19 -4.13 -11.43 -7.74
N THR A 20 -5.17 -10.60 -7.84
CA THR A 20 -6.56 -11.07 -7.99
C THR A 20 -7.38 -10.19 -8.94
N VAL A 21 -8.47 -10.72 -9.52
CA VAL A 21 -9.37 -9.93 -10.38
C VAL A 21 -10.65 -9.55 -9.64
N ASN A 22 -11.36 -10.52 -9.05
CA ASN A 22 -12.51 -10.26 -8.18
C ASN A 22 -12.30 -10.97 -6.83
N GLY A 23 -12.05 -10.19 -5.78
CA GLY A 23 -11.81 -10.73 -4.44
C GLY A 23 -10.86 -9.88 -3.61
N SER A 24 -10.74 -10.22 -2.33
CA SER A 24 -9.82 -9.54 -1.41
C SER A 24 -8.43 -10.17 -1.44
N VAL A 25 -7.40 -9.33 -1.37
CA VAL A 25 -6.01 -9.75 -1.14
C VAL A 25 -5.67 -9.42 0.30
N ARG A 26 -5.29 -10.43 1.09
CA ARG A 26 -4.73 -10.25 2.42
C ARG A 26 -3.32 -10.80 2.46
N VAL A 27 -2.34 -9.94 2.75
CA VAL A 27 -0.95 -10.38 2.94
C VAL A 27 -0.44 -9.91 4.30
N SER A 28 0.16 -10.81 5.06
CA SER A 28 0.96 -10.52 6.23
C SER A 28 2.33 -11.16 6.04
N THR A 29 3.39 -10.35 6.11
CA THR A 29 4.77 -10.83 5.94
C THR A 29 5.72 -10.06 6.85
N ALA A 30 6.74 -10.74 7.38
CA ALA A 30 7.86 -10.12 8.09
C ALA A 30 8.82 -9.39 7.14
N ALA A 31 8.71 -9.62 5.83
CA ALA A 31 9.41 -8.88 4.78
C ALA A 31 8.46 -7.85 4.13
N TRP A 32 8.42 -7.78 2.81
CA TRP A 32 7.55 -6.89 2.02
C TRP A 32 6.72 -7.66 0.99
N ALA A 33 5.66 -7.04 0.45
CA ALA A 33 4.72 -7.67 -0.45
C ALA A 33 4.18 -6.75 -1.54
N GLN A 34 4.09 -7.26 -2.77
CA GLN A 34 3.44 -6.59 -3.91
C GLN A 34 2.06 -7.20 -4.14
N ALA A 35 1.03 -6.37 -4.29
CA ALA A 35 -0.34 -6.83 -4.48
C ALA A 35 -1.09 -5.98 -5.52
N ASP A 36 -1.87 -6.67 -6.35
CA ASP A 36 -2.62 -6.10 -7.46
C ASP A 36 -4.06 -6.64 -7.44
N THR A 37 -5.07 -5.76 -7.59
CA THR A 37 -6.49 -6.15 -7.69
C THR A 37 -7.27 -5.31 -8.70
N VAL A 38 -8.32 -5.89 -9.30
CA VAL A 38 -9.26 -5.11 -10.17
C VAL A 38 -10.53 -4.75 -9.40
N ASN A 39 -11.23 -5.71 -8.80
CA ASN A 39 -12.44 -5.48 -8.01
C ASN A 39 -12.32 -6.17 -6.64
N GLY A 40 -11.94 -5.41 -5.62
CA GLY A 40 -11.82 -5.90 -4.25
C GLY A 40 -10.82 -5.11 -3.42
N SER A 41 -10.69 -5.47 -2.15
CA SER A 41 -9.80 -4.77 -1.22
C SER A 41 -8.44 -5.44 -1.10
N ILE A 42 -7.40 -4.62 -0.98
CA ILE A 42 -6.04 -5.07 -0.64
C ILE A 42 -5.80 -4.69 0.81
N LYS A 43 -5.47 -5.66 1.65
CA LYS A 43 -4.96 -5.45 3.01
C LYS A 43 -3.58 -6.08 3.13
N VAL A 44 -2.56 -5.26 3.29
CA VAL A 44 -1.18 -5.72 3.41
C VAL A 44 -0.59 -5.24 4.73
N ARG A 45 -0.05 -6.16 5.52
CA ARG A 45 0.73 -5.88 6.73
C ARG A 45 2.16 -6.30 6.50
N MET A 46 3.08 -5.37 6.67
CA MET A 46 4.52 -5.61 6.57
C MET A 46 5.16 -5.45 7.94
N GLY A 47 5.92 -6.45 8.36
CA GLY A 47 6.72 -6.41 9.59
C GLY A 47 8.05 -5.70 9.41
N ASN A 48 8.48 -5.47 8.16
CA ASN A 48 9.67 -4.70 7.82
C ASN A 48 9.42 -3.90 6.54
N ALA A 49 9.98 -2.70 6.48
CA ALA A 49 9.96 -1.84 5.30
C ALA A 49 11.21 -1.99 4.43
N ASP A 50 11.94 -3.12 4.48
CA ASP A 50 13.23 -3.29 3.80
C ASP A 50 13.16 -3.78 2.34
N TRP A 51 12.32 -3.14 1.52
CA TRP A 51 12.33 -3.41 0.08
C TRP A 51 13.40 -2.58 -0.64
N SER A 52 13.92 -3.14 -1.74
CA SER A 52 14.84 -2.44 -2.65
C SER A 52 14.07 -1.86 -3.84
N GLY A 53 14.27 -0.58 -4.12
CA GLY A 53 13.66 0.09 -5.28
C GLY A 53 12.22 0.54 -5.02
N THR A 54 11.32 0.25 -5.96
CA THR A 54 9.93 0.72 -5.96
C THR A 54 8.98 -0.40 -5.57
N LEU A 55 8.18 -0.17 -4.52
CA LEU A 55 7.06 -1.00 -4.14
C LEU A 55 5.77 -0.42 -4.73
N LYS A 56 5.05 -1.20 -5.54
CA LYS A 56 3.82 -0.75 -6.22
C LYS A 56 2.60 -1.53 -5.74
N LEU A 57 1.50 -0.81 -5.52
CA LEU A 57 0.18 -1.37 -5.24
C LEU A 57 -0.83 -0.75 -6.20
N ASP A 58 -1.54 -1.59 -6.94
CA ASP A 58 -2.54 -1.17 -7.93
C ASP A 58 -3.93 -1.71 -7.60
N SER A 59 -4.94 -0.84 -7.67
CA SER A 59 -6.36 -1.19 -7.53
C SER A 59 -7.21 -0.46 -8.58
N VAL A 60 -8.29 -1.07 -9.07
CA VAL A 60 -9.26 -0.37 -9.94
C VAL A 60 -10.51 0.01 -9.14
N ASN A 61 -11.19 -0.95 -8.51
CA ASN A 61 -12.38 -0.73 -7.70
C ASN A 61 -12.22 -1.41 -6.35
N GLY A 62 -11.81 -0.64 -5.34
CA GLY A 62 -11.67 -1.13 -3.97
C GLY A 62 -10.61 -0.40 -3.17
N SER A 63 -10.66 -0.60 -1.85
CA SER A 63 -9.79 0.07 -0.90
C SER A 63 -8.45 -0.65 -0.72
N VAL A 64 -7.41 0.13 -0.45
CA VAL A 64 -6.07 -0.39 -0.10
C VAL A 64 -5.79 0.01 1.33
N GLU A 65 -5.59 -0.96 2.21
CA GLU A 65 -5.12 -0.77 3.58
C GLU A 65 -3.71 -1.32 3.69
N LEU A 66 -2.77 -0.47 4.09
CA LEU A 66 -1.37 -0.81 4.24
C LEU A 66 -0.94 -0.54 5.68
N GLU A 67 -0.56 -1.60 6.38
CA GLU A 67 0.00 -1.53 7.73
C GLU A 67 1.52 -1.71 7.64
N MET A 68 2.26 -0.68 8.07
CA MET A 68 3.72 -0.59 7.97
C MET A 68 4.36 -0.36 9.34
N PRO A 69 5.61 -0.76 9.56
CA PRO A 69 6.29 -0.52 10.83
C PRO A 69 6.46 1.00 11.09
N ASP A 70 6.49 1.37 12.37
CA ASP A 70 6.52 2.78 12.81
C ASP A 70 7.75 3.56 12.32
N ASP A 71 8.84 2.85 12.02
CA ASP A 71 10.12 3.38 11.53
C ASP A 71 10.20 3.48 10.00
N LEU A 72 9.07 3.32 9.30
CA LEU A 72 8.96 3.47 7.86
C LEU A 72 9.69 4.73 7.37
N SER A 73 10.60 4.55 6.43
CA SER A 73 11.22 5.63 5.65
C SER A 73 11.04 5.32 4.18
N ALA A 74 10.25 6.16 3.49
CA ALA A 74 9.91 5.98 2.08
C ALA A 74 9.42 7.29 1.44
N ASP A 75 9.67 7.45 0.15
CA ASP A 75 9.04 8.44 -0.70
C ASP A 75 7.72 7.85 -1.23
N VAL A 76 6.61 8.45 -0.81
CA VAL A 76 5.25 7.97 -1.07
C VAL A 76 4.62 8.76 -2.18
N ARG A 77 4.17 8.05 -3.21
CA ARG A 77 3.36 8.57 -4.31
C ARG A 77 2.01 7.89 -4.33
N PHE A 78 0.96 8.70 -4.31
CA PHE A 78 -0.43 8.28 -4.39
C PHE A 78 -1.13 8.96 -5.55
N SER A 79 -1.89 8.18 -6.31
CA SER A 79 -2.80 8.70 -7.33
C SER A 79 -4.13 7.96 -7.28
N SER A 80 -5.21 8.73 -7.35
CA SER A 80 -6.57 8.23 -7.45
C SER A 80 -7.39 9.03 -8.47
N VAL A 81 -8.31 8.38 -9.17
CA VAL A 81 -9.34 9.10 -9.94
C VAL A 81 -10.48 9.56 -9.03
N ASN A 82 -11.05 8.64 -8.24
CA ASN A 82 -12.13 8.88 -7.28
C ASN A 82 -11.81 8.21 -5.93
N GLY A 83 -11.27 9.00 -5.01
CA GLY A 83 -10.80 8.49 -3.73
C GLY A 83 -9.89 9.49 -3.03
N HIS A 84 -9.50 9.13 -1.81
CA HIS A 84 -8.54 9.89 -1.01
C HIS A 84 -7.61 8.95 -0.26
N MET A 85 -6.47 9.49 0.15
CA MET A 85 -5.51 8.81 1.02
C MET A 85 -5.61 9.39 2.44
N ASN A 86 -5.62 8.51 3.44
CA ASN A 86 -5.38 8.85 4.83
C ASN A 86 -4.11 8.15 5.32
N THR A 87 -3.32 8.81 6.17
CA THR A 87 -2.06 8.27 6.68
C THR A 87 -1.81 8.62 8.14
N ASP A 88 -1.37 7.65 8.94
CA ASP A 88 -0.91 7.85 10.32
C ASP A 88 0.55 8.34 10.39
N PHE A 89 1.26 8.33 9.25
CA PHE A 89 2.63 8.77 9.15
C PHE A 89 2.73 10.26 8.82
N PRO A 90 3.69 10.99 9.42
CA PRO A 90 3.96 12.37 9.05
C PRO A 90 4.50 12.41 7.62
N LEU A 91 3.69 12.93 6.70
CA LEU A 91 4.05 13.11 5.31
C LEU A 91 4.66 14.50 5.12
N THR A 92 5.97 14.57 4.84
CA THR A 92 6.65 15.81 4.48
C THR A 92 6.54 16.02 2.99
N THR A 93 5.85 17.07 2.58
CA THR A 93 5.43 17.19 1.21
C THR A 93 6.16 18.28 0.43
N THR A 94 6.58 18.02 -0.81
CA THR A 94 7.22 19.00 -1.70
C THR A 94 6.33 19.29 -2.91
N GLY A 95 5.69 20.47 -2.96
CA GLY A 95 4.94 20.95 -4.13
C GLY A 95 3.46 21.28 -3.87
N ASN A 96 2.74 21.63 -4.94
CA ASN A 96 1.33 22.01 -4.91
C ASN A 96 0.48 20.72 -4.85
N PHE A 97 -0.22 20.50 -3.74
CA PHE A 97 -1.06 19.30 -3.55
C PHE A 97 -2.24 19.31 -4.49
N GLY A 98 -2.37 18.28 -5.31
CA GLY A 98 -3.60 17.99 -6.02
C GLY A 98 -4.67 17.59 -5.01
N ALA A 99 -5.60 18.50 -4.75
CA ALA A 99 -6.73 18.36 -3.84
C ALA A 99 -7.30 16.92 -3.83
N GLY A 100 -7.14 16.21 -2.71
CA GLY A 100 -7.81 14.94 -2.38
C GLY A 100 -7.39 13.70 -3.18
N HIS A 101 -7.03 13.83 -4.46
CA HIS A 101 -6.93 12.73 -5.41
C HIS A 101 -5.49 12.32 -5.76
N SER A 102 -4.50 13.08 -5.29
CA SER A 102 -3.09 12.72 -5.46
C SER A 102 -2.27 13.24 -4.29
N ALA A 103 -1.28 12.49 -3.85
CA ALA A 103 -0.35 12.92 -2.82
C ALA A 103 1.06 12.49 -3.18
N HIS A 104 2.03 13.37 -2.94
CA HIS A 104 3.43 13.04 -3.08
C HIS A 104 4.21 13.65 -1.93
N GLY A 105 4.90 12.81 -1.17
CA GLY A 105 5.69 13.28 -0.06
C GLY A 105 6.58 12.20 0.50
N LYS A 106 7.33 12.59 1.51
CA LYS A 106 8.34 11.77 2.16
C LYS A 106 7.91 11.42 3.57
N ILE A 107 8.01 10.15 3.91
CA ILE A 107 7.88 9.63 5.27
C ILE A 107 9.28 9.34 5.81
N GLY A 108 9.56 9.76 7.04
CA GLY A 108 10.86 9.55 7.68
C GLY A 108 12.00 10.16 6.87
N ASN A 109 13.03 9.35 6.61
CA ASN A 109 14.19 9.78 5.82
C ASN A 109 13.99 9.66 4.29
N GLY A 110 12.88 9.08 3.83
CA GLY A 110 12.66 8.76 2.42
C GLY A 110 13.58 7.66 1.89
N GLY A 111 13.86 7.70 0.59
CA GLY A 111 14.90 6.89 -0.08
C GLY A 111 14.35 5.76 -0.95
N ARG A 112 13.46 4.93 -0.39
CA ARG A 112 12.77 3.87 -1.15
C ARG A 112 11.41 4.37 -1.62
N GLU A 113 10.95 3.93 -2.79
CA GLU A 113 9.72 4.44 -3.39
C GLU A 113 8.53 3.52 -3.04
N LEU A 114 7.41 4.11 -2.62
CA LEU A 114 6.12 3.46 -2.41
C LEU A 114 5.08 4.13 -3.32
N VAL A 115 4.59 3.40 -4.32
CA VAL A 115 3.60 3.88 -5.29
C VAL A 115 2.28 3.17 -5.06
N ILE A 116 1.22 3.94 -4.87
CA ILE A 116 -0.13 3.42 -4.68
C ILE A 116 -1.04 4.11 -5.69
N ASP A 117 -1.52 3.33 -6.66
CA ASP A 117 -2.42 3.79 -7.70
C ASP A 117 -3.79 3.13 -7.52
N THR A 118 -4.85 3.94 -7.52
CA THR A 118 -6.23 3.44 -7.51
C THR A 118 -7.10 4.19 -8.49
N VAL A 119 -8.18 3.59 -8.99
CA VAL A 119 -9.16 4.33 -9.81
C VAL A 119 -10.34 4.77 -8.94
N ASN A 120 -11.03 3.84 -8.30
CA ASN A 120 -12.16 4.11 -7.42
C ASN A 120 -11.95 3.41 -6.07
N GLY A 121 -11.48 4.14 -5.06
CA GLY A 121 -11.22 3.57 -3.74
C GLY A 121 -10.37 4.45 -2.85
N ASN A 122 -10.49 4.23 -1.54
CA ASN A 122 -9.68 4.95 -0.56
C ASN A 122 -8.43 4.16 -0.21
N VAL A 123 -7.38 4.89 0.16
CA VAL A 123 -6.12 4.32 0.64
C VAL A 123 -5.93 4.70 2.10
N GLU A 124 -5.65 3.71 2.94
CA GLU A 124 -5.31 3.89 4.34
C GLU A 124 -3.89 3.38 4.59
N LEU A 125 -2.98 4.29 4.93
CA LEU A 125 -1.61 3.95 5.34
C LEU A 125 -1.51 4.07 6.86
N ARG A 126 -1.45 2.93 7.55
CA ARG A 126 -1.49 2.84 9.00
C ARG A 126 -0.16 2.38 9.56
N LYS A 127 0.10 2.84 10.77
CA LYS A 127 1.15 2.25 11.61
C LYS A 127 0.70 0.86 12.05
N ALA A 128 1.51 -0.15 11.79
CA ALA A 128 1.36 -1.48 12.32
C ALA A 128 1.69 -1.38 13.81
N GLY A 129 0.68 -1.01 14.63
CA GLY A 129 0.82 -0.94 16.07
C GLY A 129 1.55 -2.17 16.59
N GLY A 130 2.57 -1.92 17.42
CA GLY A 130 3.53 -2.91 17.88
C GLY A 130 2.87 -4.23 18.27
N ILE A 131 3.39 -5.32 17.70
CA ILE A 131 3.20 -6.69 18.19
C ILE A 131 4.06 -6.90 19.44
#